data_AF-A0A3D1CZM3-F1
#
_entry.id   AF-A0A3D1CZM3-F1
#
_cell.length_a   1.000
_cell.length_b   1.000
_cell.length_c   1.000
_cell.angle_alpha   90.00
_cell.angle_beta   90.00
_cell.angle_gamma   90.00
#
_symmetry.space_group_name_H-M   'P 1'
#
loop_
_entity.id
_entity.type
_entity.pdbx_description
1 polymer ?
#
loop_
_entity_poly.entity_id
_entity_poly.type
_entity_poly.pdbx_seq_one_letter_code
_entity_poly.pdbx_strand_id
1 'polypeptide(L)'
;KAGISSKKRWKLPSRCTIIYYPLSLGRNFDELKRILLGLQTADEFGVVLPADWRPGDDVIVPTAGSCGTAKERMETKEEDMHCYDWFFCTKKLSKESIENALLRS
;
A
#
# COMPACT_ATOMS: atom_id res chain seq x y z
N LYS A 1 -39.33 -11.22 1.39
CA LYS A 1 -37.89 -11.37 1.15
C LYS A 1 -37.25 -9.98 1.28
N ALA A 2 -36.85 -9.60 2.49
CA ALA A 2 -36.25 -8.29 2.74
C ALA A 2 -34.79 -8.30 2.25
N GLY A 3 -34.45 -7.35 1.39
CA GLY A 3 -33.10 -7.16 0.86
C GLY A 3 -32.14 -6.75 1.96
N ILE A 4 -31.12 -7.56 2.17
CA ILE A 4 -30.01 -7.24 3.06
C ILE A 4 -29.15 -6.21 2.31
N SER A 5 -29.40 -4.94 2.60
CA SER A 5 -28.52 -3.83 2.23
C SER A 5 -27.15 -4.08 2.86
N SER A 6 -26.14 -4.26 2.01
CA SER A 6 -24.75 -4.47 2.44
C SER A 6 -24.29 -3.25 3.23
N LYS A 7 -24.25 -3.39 4.55
CA LYS A 7 -23.70 -2.38 5.46
C LYS A 7 -22.27 -2.06 5.00
N LYS A 8 -22.03 -0.84 4.50
CA LYS A 8 -20.68 -0.31 4.29
C LYS A 8 -19.98 -0.37 5.64
N ARG A 9 -19.08 -1.35 5.80
CA ARG A 9 -18.31 -1.52 7.01
C ARG A 9 -17.26 -0.43 6.99
N TRP A 10 -17.33 0.50 7.95
CA TRP A 10 -16.23 1.42 8.22
C TRP A 10 -15.01 0.56 8.58
N LYS A 11 -14.18 0.23 7.59
CA LYS A 11 -12.84 -0.32 7.82
C LYS A 11 -12.09 0.80 8.53
N LEU A 12 -11.94 0.70 9.85
CA LEU A 12 -10.97 1.56 10.53
C LEU A 12 -9.60 1.26 9.93
N PRO A 13 -8.79 2.30 9.63
CA PRO A 13 -7.42 2.09 9.18
C PRO A 13 -6.68 1.28 10.24
N SER A 14 -6.04 0.19 9.82
CA SER A 14 -5.35 -0.72 10.75
C SER A 14 -3.95 -0.25 11.10
N ARG A 15 -3.47 0.81 10.42
CA ARG A 15 -2.13 1.35 10.52
C ARG A 15 -2.16 2.76 11.12
N CYS A 16 -1.19 3.05 12.00
CA CYS A 16 -1.02 4.34 12.65
C CYS A 16 0.45 4.76 12.59
N THR A 17 0.70 6.06 12.39
CA THR A 17 2.04 6.66 12.39
C THR A 17 2.08 7.80 13.40
N ILE A 18 3.11 7.84 14.24
CA ILE A 18 3.36 8.91 15.20
C ILE A 18 4.60 9.68 14.75
N ILE A 19 4.50 11.01 14.66
CA ILE A 19 5.62 11.87 14.30
C ILE A 19 5.73 13.00 15.31
N TYR A 20 6.91 13.15 15.91
CA TYR A 20 7.17 14.14 16.95
C TYR A 20 8.14 15.21 16.44
N TYR A 21 7.72 16.47 16.48
CA TYR A 21 8.53 17.65 16.12
C TYR A 21 8.70 18.53 17.37
N PRO A 22 9.88 19.15 17.59
CA PRO A 22 10.06 20.13 18.65
C PRO A 22 9.31 21.42 18.34
N LEU A 23 9.07 22.25 19.37
CA LEU A 23 8.39 23.55 19.22
C LEU A 23 9.08 24.48 18.21
N SER A 24 10.40 24.36 18.07
CA SER A 24 11.24 25.20 17.21
C SER A 24 11.24 24.81 15.73
N LEU A 25 10.57 23.72 15.33
CA LEU A 25 10.62 23.21 13.96
C LEU A 25 9.23 23.06 13.35
N GLY A 26 9.02 23.70 12.20
CA GLY A 26 7.80 23.56 11.41
C GLY A 26 7.63 22.14 10.86
N ARG A 27 6.37 21.69 10.77
CA ARG A 27 6.01 20.39 10.20
C ARG A 27 5.92 20.47 8.67
N ASN A 28 6.32 19.39 8.01
CA ASN A 28 6.12 19.24 6.56
C ASN A 28 4.72 18.64 6.27
N PHE A 29 3.80 19.47 5.80
CA PHE A 29 2.43 19.02 5.50
C PHE A 29 2.35 18.13 4.26
N ASP A 30 3.23 18.29 3.29
CA ASP A 30 3.28 17.41 2.12
C ASP A 30 3.63 15.98 2.54
N GLU A 31 4.52 15.85 3.53
CA GLU A 31 4.88 14.54 4.10
C GLU A 31 3.74 13.93 4.91
N LEU A 32 2.99 14.74 5.67
CA LEU A 32 1.79 14.26 6.36
C LEU A 32 0.73 13.74 5.39
N LYS A 33 0.51 14.45 4.27
CA LYS A 33 -0.39 14.01 3.20
C LYS A 33 0.13 12.73 2.55
N ARG A 34 1.42 12.64 2.25
CA ARG A 34 2.06 11.46 1.65
C ARG A 34 1.89 10.23 2.56
N ILE A 35 2.13 10.39 3.87
CA ILE A 35 1.96 9.31 4.85
C ILE A 35 0.49 8.87 4.89
N LEU A 36 -0.47 9.79 4.96
CA LEU A 36 -1.89 9.43 4.97
C LEU A 36 -2.28 8.62 3.73
N LEU A 37 -1.91 9.10 2.54
CA LEU A 37 -2.15 8.39 1.28
C LEU A 37 -1.46 7.03 1.26
N GLY A 38 -0.22 6.96 1.76
CA GLY A 38 0.53 5.72 1.81
C GLY A 38 -0.10 4.68 2.73
N LEU A 39 -0.54 5.09 3.93
CA LEU A 39 -1.23 4.20 4.87
C LEU A 39 -2.54 3.65 4.27
N GLN A 40 -3.34 4.51 3.64
CA GLN A 40 -4.57 4.10 2.97
C GLN A 40 -4.29 3.18 1.78
N THR A 41 -3.26 3.48 0.98
CA THR A 41 -2.84 2.64 -0.16
C THR A 41 -2.40 1.25 0.31
N ALA A 42 -1.60 1.17 1.38
CA ALA A 42 -1.14 -0.09 1.95
C ALA A 42 -2.29 -0.95 2.50
N ASP A 43 -3.32 -0.32 3.10
CA ASP A 43 -4.51 -1.00 3.59
C ASP A 43 -5.45 -1.48 2.48
N GLU A 44 -5.61 -0.70 1.41
CA GLU A 44 -6.52 -1.04 0.32
C GLU A 44 -5.93 -2.11 -0.62
N PHE A 45 -4.65 -1.96 -0.99
CA PHE A 45 -4.01 -2.84 -1.99
C PHE A 45 -3.19 -3.98 -1.37
N GLY A 46 -3.01 -4.01 -0.05
CA GLY A 46 -2.24 -5.04 0.64
C GLY A 46 -0.76 -5.05 0.27
N VAL A 47 -0.17 -3.86 0.07
CA VAL A 47 1.20 -3.68 -0.41
C VAL A 47 2.07 -2.97 0.63
N VAL A 48 3.37 -3.03 0.43
CA VAL A 48 4.36 -2.26 1.17
C VAL A 48 4.91 -1.15 0.28
N LEU A 49 5.21 0.01 0.86
CA LEU A 49 5.68 1.18 0.11
C LEU A 49 7.19 1.35 0.30
N PRO A 50 7.97 1.52 -0.78
CA PRO A 50 9.40 1.78 -0.68
C PRO A 50 9.70 3.17 -0.08
N ALA A 51 10.98 3.43 0.18
CA ALA A 51 11.44 4.75 0.58
C ALA A 51 11.03 5.81 -0.46
N ASP A 52 10.67 7.00 0.02
CA ASP A 52 10.26 8.16 -0.79
C ASP A 52 9.06 7.94 -1.73
N TRP A 53 8.34 6.83 -1.58
CA TRP A 53 7.22 6.45 -2.44
C TRP A 53 6.18 7.57 -2.59
N ARG A 54 5.71 7.74 -3.83
CA ARG A 54 4.60 8.59 -4.24
C ARG A 54 3.58 7.80 -5.05
N PRO A 55 2.31 8.26 -5.12
CA PRO A 55 1.30 7.60 -5.94
C PRO A 55 1.72 7.47 -7.41
N GLY A 56 1.77 6.23 -7.89
CA GLY A 56 2.25 5.87 -9.23
C GLY A 56 3.63 5.21 -9.25
N ASP A 57 4.38 5.29 -8.15
CA ASP A 57 5.63 4.55 -8.01
C ASP A 57 5.35 3.08 -7.71
N ASP A 58 6.32 2.23 -8.04
CA ASP A 58 6.28 0.80 -7.78
C ASP A 58 6.09 0.51 -6.29
N VAL A 59 5.32 -0.54 -6.01
CA VAL A 59 5.04 -1.00 -4.65
C VAL A 59 5.65 -2.37 -4.42
N ILE A 60 5.96 -2.68 -3.19
CA ILE A 60 6.59 -3.93 -2.78
C ILE A 60 5.50 -4.93 -2.44
N VAL A 61 5.62 -6.13 -3.00
CA VAL A 61 4.77 -7.27 -2.65
C VAL A 61 5.22 -7.81 -1.29
N PRO A 62 4.30 -8.04 -0.32
CA PRO A 62 4.67 -8.62 0.96
C PRO A 62 5.46 -9.93 0.81
N THR A 63 6.44 -10.13 1.69
CA THR A 63 7.32 -11.29 1.68
C THR A 63 6.53 -12.60 1.72
N ALA A 64 7.00 -13.63 1.03
CA ALA A 64 6.41 -14.95 1.09
C ALA A 64 6.51 -15.51 2.53
N GLY A 65 5.38 -15.95 3.09
CA GLY A 65 5.34 -16.53 4.45
C GLY A 65 5.84 -17.97 4.54
N SER A 66 6.17 -18.60 3.41
CA SER A 66 6.64 -19.98 3.34
C SER A 66 7.60 -20.20 2.17
N CYS A 67 8.44 -21.23 2.26
CA CYS A 67 9.35 -21.62 1.18
C CYS A 67 8.61 -22.03 -0.11
N GLY A 68 7.42 -22.63 0.01
CA GLY A 68 6.61 -23.02 -1.15
C GLY A 68 6.12 -21.81 -1.93
N THR A 69 5.55 -20.82 -1.24
CA THR A 69 5.09 -19.57 -1.84
C THR A 69 6.25 -18.76 -2.43
N ALA A 70 7.42 -18.79 -1.80
CA ALA A 70 8.62 -18.14 -2.33
C ALA A 70 9.04 -18.76 -3.66
N LYS A 71 9.06 -20.09 -3.75
CA LYS A 71 9.40 -20.83 -4.97
C LYS A 71 8.41 -20.53 -6.09
N GLU A 72 7.10 -20.62 -5.81
CA GLU A 72 6.04 -20.33 -6.79
C GLU A 72 6.15 -18.90 -7.34
N ARG A 73 6.45 -17.91 -6.49
CA ARG A 73 6.64 -16.51 -6.91
C ARG A 73 7.86 -16.33 -7.81
N MET A 74 8.94 -17.05 -7.58
CA MET A 74 10.15 -16.98 -8.42
C MET A 74 9.98 -17.71 -9.76
N GLU A 75 9.12 -18.73 -9.80
CA GLU A 75 8.80 -19.48 -11.02
C GLU A 75 7.74 -18.76 -11.88
N THR A 76 6.79 -18.07 -11.23
CA THR A 76 5.70 -17.34 -11.90
C THR A 76 6.17 -15.97 -12.36
N LYS A 77 6.33 -15.79 -13.67
CA LYS A 77 6.67 -14.48 -14.27
C LYS A 77 5.39 -13.73 -14.65
N GLU A 78 4.83 -13.00 -13.71
CA GLU A 78 3.82 -11.99 -14.03
C GLU A 78 4.49 -10.80 -14.73
N GLU A 79 3.93 -10.31 -15.85
CA GLU A 79 4.56 -9.28 -16.69
C GLU A 79 4.80 -7.94 -15.95
N ASP A 80 3.96 -7.63 -14.95
CA ASP A 80 4.02 -6.39 -14.17
C ASP A 80 4.79 -6.52 -12.84
N MET A 81 5.39 -7.69 -12.57
CA MET A 81 6.13 -7.96 -11.33
C MET A 81 7.62 -8.18 -11.61
N HIS A 82 8.47 -7.45 -10.90
CA HIS A 82 9.91 -7.61 -10.97
C HIS A 82 10.46 -8.11 -9.62
N CYS A 83 10.96 -9.34 -9.60
CA CYS A 83 11.59 -9.94 -8.43
C CYS A 83 13.11 -9.84 -8.51
N TYR A 84 13.72 -9.14 -7.57
CA TYR A 84 15.18 -9.09 -7.42
C TYR A 84 15.68 -10.30 -6.62
N ASP A 85 14.88 -10.70 -5.63
CA ASP A 85 15.14 -11.86 -4.77
C ASP A 85 13.79 -12.41 -4.26
N TRP A 86 13.80 -13.58 -3.62
CA TRP A 86 12.60 -14.29 -3.16
C TRP A 86 11.75 -13.47 -2.17
N PHE A 87 12.38 -12.59 -1.40
CA PHE A 87 11.72 -11.70 -0.44
C PHE A 87 11.43 -10.31 -1.02
N PHE A 88 12.02 -9.95 -2.16
CA PHE A 88 11.94 -8.59 -2.69
C PHE A 88 11.46 -8.59 -4.14
N CYS A 89 10.15 -8.41 -4.27
CA CYS A 89 9.47 -8.21 -5.55
C CYS A 89 8.73 -6.88 -5.53
N THR A 90 8.87 -6.13 -6.61
CA THR A 90 8.09 -4.93 -6.87
C THR A 90 7.01 -5.24 -7.89
N LYS A 91 5.87 -4.55 -7.78
CA LYS A 91 4.82 -4.55 -8.79
C LYS A 91 4.43 -3.11 -9.12
N LYS A 92 4.00 -2.88 -10.36
CA LYS A 92 3.47 -1.58 -10.77
C LYS A 92 2.10 -1.35 -10.15
N LEU A 93 1.87 -0.13 -9.66
CA LEU A 93 0.56 0.32 -9.21
C LEU A 93 0.30 1.71 -9.79
N SER A 94 -0.63 1.80 -10.74
CA SER A 94 -0.90 3.06 -11.42
C SER A 94 -1.49 4.10 -10.46
N LYS A 95 -1.10 5.37 -10.67
CA LYS A 95 -1.61 6.51 -9.91
C LYS A 95 -3.14 6.62 -9.99
N GLU A 96 -3.70 6.39 -11.17
CA GLU A 96 -5.15 6.45 -11.41
C GLU A 96 -5.90 5.41 -10.57
N SER A 97 -5.38 4.18 -10.44
CA SER A 97 -5.99 3.14 -9.60
C SER A 97 -6.04 3.56 -8.13
N ILE A 98 -4.96 4.19 -7.65
CA ILE A 98 -4.88 4.70 -6.27
C ILE A 98 -5.90 5.83 -6.06
N GLU A 99 -5.90 6.83 -6.95
CA GLU A 99 -6.79 7.99 -6.84
C GLU A 99 -8.26 7.57 -6.90
N ASN A 100 -8.60 6.64 -7.80
CA ASN A 100 -9.96 6.10 -7.89
C ASN A 100 -10.39 5.32 -6.64
N ALA A 101 -9.47 4.59 -6.00
CA ALA A 101 -9.80 3.86 -4.77
C ALA A 101 -9.99 4.80 -3.58
N LEU A 102 -9.16 5.85 -3.47
CA LEU A 102 -9.13 6.73 -2.30
C LEU A 102 -10.11 7.92 -2.37
N LEU A 103 -10.44 8.42 -3.56
CA LEU A 103 -11.29 9.62 -3.74
C LEU A 103 -12.77 9.32 -4.01
N ARG A 104 -13.16 8.05 -4.12
CA ARG A 104 -14.57 7.63 -4.38
C ARG A 104 -15.38 7.37 -3.10
N SER A 105 -14.96 7.92 -1.96
CA SER A 105 -15.65 7.79 -0.66
C SER A 105 -16.77 8.79 -0.47
#